data_AF-A0A7W5Z7D7-F1
#
_entry.id   AF-A0A7W5Z7D7-F1
#
_cell.length_a   1.000
_cell.length_b   1.000
_cell.length_c   1.000
_cell.angle_alpha   90.00
_cell.angle_beta   90.00
_cell.angle_gamma   90.00
#
_symmetry.space_group_name_H-M   'P 1'
#
loop_
_entity.id
_entity.type
_entity.pdbx_description
1 polymer ?
#
loop_
_entity_poly.entity_id
_entity_poly.type
_entity_poly.pdbx_seq_one_letter_code
_entity_poly.pdbx_strand_id
1 'polypeptide(L)'
;MKGRTHGSGEPRERYGTNLVQIAVDALLLAQPGDHVMVLAGDAKLEPLFVALRDDDIEVTLISTLDAPSTIAPAPILIEAADRFIDLATIIEQLAVAKPAHQ
;
A
#
# COMPACT_ATOMS: atom_id res chain seq x y z
N MET A 1 16.32 3.08 1.24
CA MET A 1 15.64 4.40 1.29
C MET A 1 15.57 4.83 2.75
N LYS A 2 16.13 5.99 3.12
CA LYS A 2 16.01 6.50 4.49
C LYS A 2 14.61 7.11 4.60
N GLY A 3 13.73 6.53 5.42
CA GLY A 3 12.39 7.07 5.65
C GLY A 3 12.47 8.54 6.09
N ARG A 4 11.44 9.33 5.76
CA ARG A 4 11.34 10.74 6.17
C ARG A 4 11.58 10.84 7.69
N THR A 5 12.47 11.76 8.07
CA THR A 5 12.67 12.12 9.48
C THR A 5 11.73 13.27 9.78
N HIS A 6 10.80 13.06 10.71
CA HIS A 6 9.82 14.08 11.08
C HIS A 6 10.47 15.29 11.72
N GLY A 7 9.96 16.48 11.37
CA GLY A 7 10.27 17.72 12.06
C GLY A 7 9.72 17.74 13.49
N SER A 8 10.32 18.57 14.34
CA SER A 8 9.80 18.84 15.68
C SER A 8 8.37 19.40 15.59
N GLY A 9 7.38 18.62 16.02
CA GLY A 9 5.96 19.01 16.03
C GLY A 9 5.08 18.25 15.03
N GLU A 10 5.67 17.46 14.12
CA GLU A 10 4.90 16.58 13.25
C GLU A 10 4.37 15.36 14.05
N PRO A 11 3.13 14.92 13.80
CA PRO A 11 2.62 13.68 14.37
C PRO A 11 3.54 12.53 14.00
N ARG A 12 3.91 11.69 14.98
CA ARG A 12 4.63 10.45 14.68
C ARG A 12 3.76 9.60 13.77
N GLU A 13 4.33 9.06 12.70
CA GLU A 13 3.64 8.03 11.92
C GLU A 13 3.18 6.91 12.86
N ARG A 14 1.87 6.70 12.90
CA ARG A 14 1.21 5.54 13.50
C ARG A 14 0.48 4.81 12.39
N TYR A 15 0.04 3.60 12.68
CA TYR A 15 -0.82 2.87 11.75
C TYR A 15 -1.99 3.76 11.32
N GLY A 16 -2.11 4.01 10.02
CA GLY A 16 -3.19 4.80 9.43
C GLY A 16 -2.97 6.31 9.33
N THR A 17 -1.86 6.89 9.82
CA THR A 17 -1.65 8.36 9.71
C THR A 17 -1.18 8.81 8.33
N ASN A 18 -0.61 7.90 7.53
CA ASN A 18 -0.14 8.19 6.17
C ASN A 18 -1.19 7.96 5.08
N LEU A 19 -2.40 7.47 5.40
CA LEU A 19 -3.39 7.07 4.39
C LEU A 19 -3.84 8.24 3.51
N VAL A 20 -4.01 9.42 4.11
CA VAL A 20 -4.37 10.64 3.36
C VAL A 20 -3.25 11.00 2.38
N GLN A 21 -1.99 10.94 2.83
CA GLN A 21 -0.85 11.23 1.97
C GLN A 21 -0.76 10.25 0.80
N ILE A 22 -0.95 8.95 1.07
CA ILE A 22 -0.99 7.90 0.02
C ILE A 22 -2.08 8.22 -1.01
N ALA A 23 -3.29 8.54 -0.54
CA ALA A 23 -4.41 8.84 -1.43
C ALA A 23 -4.16 10.09 -2.29
N VAL A 24 -3.66 11.17 -1.68
CA VAL A 24 -3.33 12.40 -2.39
C VAL A 24 -2.22 12.17 -3.42
N ASP A 25 -1.14 11.48 -3.05
CA ASP A 25 -0.03 11.20 -3.96
C ASP A 25 -0.48 10.33 -5.13
N ALA A 26 -1.27 9.27 -4.87
CA ALA A 26 -1.78 8.41 -5.93
C ALA A 26 -2.67 9.18 -6.93
N LEU A 27 -3.62 10.00 -6.44
CA LEU A 27 -4.53 10.77 -7.30
C LEU A 27 -3.83 11.90 -8.08
N LEU A 28 -2.74 12.46 -7.55
CA LEU A 28 -1.99 13.52 -8.23
C LEU A 28 -0.98 12.98 -9.25
N LEU A 29 -0.47 11.77 -9.05
CA LEU A 29 0.61 11.20 -9.87
C LEU A 29 0.08 10.27 -10.97
N ALA A 30 -0.99 9.52 -10.71
CA ALA A 30 -1.54 8.58 -11.68
C ALA A 30 -2.34 9.33 -12.76
N GLN A 31 -2.33 8.79 -13.98
CA GLN A 31 -3.08 9.28 -15.13
C GLN A 31 -3.91 8.14 -15.74
N PRO A 32 -5.01 8.44 -16.47
CA PRO A 32 -5.81 7.41 -17.13
C PRO A 32 -4.97 6.46 -17.99
N GLY A 33 -5.19 5.15 -17.84
CA GLY A 33 -4.42 4.09 -18.47
C GLY A 33 -3.16 3.65 -17.71
N ASP A 34 -2.81 4.30 -16.60
CA ASP A 34 -1.74 3.85 -15.70
C ASP A 34 -2.14 2.60 -14.91
N HIS A 35 -1.12 1.99 -14.30
CA HIS A 35 -1.28 0.90 -13.35
C HIS A 35 -0.62 1.25 -12.03
N VAL A 36 -1.42 1.38 -10.97
CA VAL A 36 -0.96 1.72 -9.63
C VAL A 36 -0.84 0.46 -8.77
N MET A 37 0.33 0.26 -8.16
CA MET A 37 0.57 -0.80 -7.18
C MET A 37 0.56 -0.20 -5.78
N VAL A 38 -0.35 -0.67 -4.93
CA VAL A 38 -0.49 -0.18 -3.54
C VAL A 38 -0.06 -1.26 -2.57
N LEU A 39 1.01 -1.01 -1.82
CA LEU A 39 1.45 -1.85 -0.71
C LEU A 39 0.82 -1.36 0.60
N ALA A 40 -0.31 -1.97 0.99
CA ALA A 40 -1.08 -1.57 2.18
C ALA A 40 -2.02 -2.68 2.67
N GLY A 41 -2.75 -2.43 3.77
CA GLY A 41 -3.79 -3.34 4.28
C GLY A 41 -4.95 -2.65 5.00
N ASP A 42 -5.00 -1.32 5.05
CA ASP A 42 -6.06 -0.59 5.76
C ASP A 42 -7.29 -0.41 4.86
N ALA A 43 -8.44 -0.92 5.31
CA ALA A 43 -9.70 -0.85 4.57
C ALA A 43 -10.16 0.56 4.22
N LYS A 44 -9.67 1.60 4.92
CA LYS A 44 -9.98 3.00 4.62
C LYS A 44 -9.40 3.49 3.28
N LEU A 45 -8.57 2.69 2.61
CA LEU A 45 -8.09 2.97 1.26
C LEU A 45 -9.07 2.53 0.16
N GLU A 46 -10.17 1.84 0.49
CA GLU A 46 -11.15 1.42 -0.53
C GLU A 46 -11.66 2.59 -1.40
N PRO A 47 -11.99 3.78 -0.86
CA PRO A 47 -12.44 4.90 -1.69
C PRO A 47 -11.37 5.39 -2.68
N LEU A 48 -10.08 5.24 -2.35
CA LEU A 48 -8.99 5.54 -3.29
C LEU A 48 -9.02 4.57 -4.48
N PHE A 49 -9.26 3.28 -4.24
CA PHE A 49 -9.25 2.27 -5.31
C PHE A 49 -10.43 2.50 -6.26
N VAL A 50 -11.60 2.82 -5.71
CA VAL A 50 -12.76 3.22 -6.50
C VAL A 50 -12.46 4.45 -7.34
N ALA A 51 -11.89 5.51 -6.74
CA ALA A 51 -11.57 6.74 -7.46
C ALA A 51 -10.54 6.53 -8.59
N LEU A 52 -9.52 5.70 -8.38
CA LEU A 52 -8.54 5.35 -9.41
C LEU A 52 -9.21 4.58 -10.56
N ARG A 53 -10.01 3.56 -10.23
CA ARG A 53 -10.72 2.76 -11.24
C ARG A 53 -11.71 3.58 -12.06
N ASP A 54 -12.43 4.51 -11.41
CA ASP A 54 -13.36 5.42 -12.09
C ASP A 54 -12.66 6.35 -13.09
N ASP A 55 -11.34 6.55 -12.95
CA ASP A 55 -10.47 7.33 -13.85
C ASP A 55 -9.63 6.44 -14.79
N ASP A 56 -10.09 5.20 -15.07
CA ASP A 56 -9.43 4.22 -15.96
C ASP A 56 -7.99 3.84 -15.53
N ILE A 57 -7.75 3.78 -14.22
CA ILE A 57 -6.46 3.36 -13.64
C ILE A 57 -6.62 1.98 -12.98
N GLU A 58 -5.85 0.99 -13.45
CA GLU A 58 -5.82 -0.34 -12.81
C GLU A 58 -5.11 -0.26 -11.45
N VAL A 59 -5.63 -0.99 -10.47
CA VAL A 59 -5.06 -1.08 -9.12
C VAL A 59 -4.66 -2.50 -8.78
N THR A 60 -3.40 -2.69 -8.38
CA THR A 60 -2.94 -3.92 -7.74
C THR A 60 -2.67 -3.70 -6.26
N LEU A 61 -3.42 -4.39 -5.41
CA LEU A 61 -3.15 -4.46 -3.99
C LEU A 61 -2.05 -5.50 -3.71
N ILE A 62 -0.97 -5.05 -3.08
CA ILE A 62 0.03 -5.92 -2.49
C ILE A 62 -0.19 -5.85 -0.98
N SER A 63 -0.47 -6.99 -0.36
CA SER A 63 -0.64 -7.12 1.09
C SER A 63 -0.29 -8.54 1.50
N THR A 64 -0.50 -8.94 2.75
CA THR A 64 -0.33 -10.35 3.12
C THR A 64 -1.50 -10.91 3.91
N LEU A 65 -1.89 -12.13 3.57
CA LEU A 65 -2.85 -12.92 4.33
C LEU A 65 -2.18 -13.66 5.49
N ASP A 66 -0.85 -13.80 5.46
CA ASP A 66 -0.05 -14.37 6.56
C ASP A 66 0.20 -13.33 7.67
N ALA A 67 -0.89 -12.80 8.22
CA ALA A 67 -0.87 -11.84 9.31
C ALA A 67 -2.07 -12.06 10.25
N PRO A 68 -2.00 -11.60 11.52
CA PRO A 68 -3.16 -11.60 12.41
C PRO A 68 -4.38 -10.92 11.78
N SER A 69 -5.57 -11.43 12.05
CA SER A 69 -6.84 -10.92 11.49
C SER A 69 -7.10 -9.43 11.79
N THR A 70 -6.43 -8.87 12.78
CA THR A 70 -6.51 -7.43 13.12
C THR A 70 -5.73 -6.53 12.17
N ILE A 71 -4.79 -7.07 11.40
CA ILE A 71 -3.93 -6.30 10.48
C ILE A 71 -3.89 -6.86 9.05
N ALA A 72 -4.40 -8.07 8.84
CA ALA A 72 -4.61 -8.62 7.49
C ALA A 72 -5.55 -7.70 6.69
N PRO A 73 -5.38 -7.60 5.36
CA PRO A 73 -6.23 -6.78 4.51
C PRO A 73 -7.70 -7.21 4.63
N ALA A 74 -8.59 -6.24 4.83
CA ALA A 74 -10.02 -6.53 4.88
C ALA A 74 -10.53 -6.98 3.49
N PRO A 75 -11.50 -7.93 3.42
CA PRO A 75 -12.05 -8.40 2.15
C PRO A 75 -12.52 -7.28 1.22
N ILE A 76 -13.15 -6.24 1.77
CA ILE A 76 -13.63 -5.08 1.00
C ILE A 76 -12.51 -4.38 0.20
N LEU A 77 -11.29 -4.34 0.75
CA LEU A 77 -10.15 -3.72 0.06
C LEU A 77 -9.59 -4.64 -1.03
N ILE A 78 -9.61 -5.95 -0.81
CA ILE A 78 -9.20 -6.95 -1.79
C ILE A 78 -10.17 -6.94 -2.98
N GLU A 79 -11.47 -6.92 -2.72
CA GLU A 79 -12.53 -6.88 -3.72
C GLU A 79 -12.54 -5.57 -4.53
N ALA A 80 -12.09 -4.46 -3.94
CA ALA A 80 -11.96 -3.19 -4.63
C ALA A 80 -10.76 -3.11 -5.58
N ALA A 81 -9.77 -3.97 -5.44
CA ALA A 81 -8.58 -4.01 -6.30
C ALA A 81 -8.83 -4.87 -7.54
N ASP A 82 -8.27 -4.47 -8.69
CA ASP A 82 -8.34 -5.28 -9.91
C ASP A 82 -7.48 -6.55 -9.78
N ARG A 83 -6.40 -6.48 -9.01
CA ARG A 83 -5.53 -7.62 -8.72
C ARG A 83 -5.08 -7.60 -7.26
N PHE A 84 -4.88 -8.79 -6.70
CA PHE A 84 -4.29 -8.99 -5.39
C PHE A 84 -3.03 -9.85 -5.50
N ILE A 85 -1.94 -9.40 -4.87
CA ILE A 85 -0.70 -10.16 -4.72
C ILE A 85 -0.43 -10.35 -3.24
N ASP A 86 -0.39 -11.59 -2.78
CA ASP A 86 0.06 -11.91 -1.44
C ASP A 86 1.59 -11.78 -1.36
N LEU A 87 2.06 -10.83 -0.58
CA LEU A 87 3.45 -10.52 -0.32
C LEU A 87 4.23 -11.76 0.12
N ALA A 88 3.61 -12.66 0.89
CA ALA A 88 4.25 -13.91 1.34
C ALA A 88 4.74 -14.77 0.16
N THR A 89 4.11 -14.65 -1.01
CA THR A 89 4.48 -15.43 -2.22
C THR A 89 5.68 -14.85 -2.98
N ILE A 90 6.02 -13.58 -2.74
CA ILE A 90 7.08 -12.86 -3.48
C ILE A 90 8.21 -12.34 -2.59
N ILE A 91 8.06 -12.38 -1.27
CA ILE A 91 9.00 -11.75 -0.33
C ILE A 91 10.43 -12.28 -0.47
N GLU A 92 10.60 -13.58 -0.74
CA GLU A 92 11.93 -14.18 -0.93
C GLU A 92 12.65 -13.67 -2.18
N GLN A 93 11.89 -13.29 -3.21
CA GLN A 93 12.44 -12.73 -4.45
C GLN A 93 12.83 -11.26 -4.28
N LEU A 94 12.21 -10.56 -3.33
CA LEU A 94 12.48 -9.16 -3.00
C LEU A 94 13.55 -8.98 -1.91
N ALA A 95 13.81 -10.04 -1.13
CA ALA A 95 14.72 -9.99 0.00
C ALA A 95 16.16 -9.72 -0.48
N VAL A 96 16.66 -8.52 -0.20
CA VAL A 96 18.10 -8.24 -0.33
C VAL A 96 18.78 -9.01 0.79
N ALA A 97 19.65 -9.96 0.43
CA ALA A 97 20.43 -10.74 1.38
C ALA A 97 21.01 -9.81 2.45
N LYS A 98 20.71 -10.07 3.73
CA LYS A 98 21.26 -9.30 4.83
C LYS A 98 22.80 -9.42 4.74
N PRO A 99 23.55 -8.34 4.51
CA PRO A 99 25.00 -8.44 4.54
C PRO A 99 25.38 -8.96 5.92
N ALA A 100 26.16 -10.04 5.94
CA ALA A 100 26.73 -10.56 7.17
C ALA A 100 27.62 -9.46 7.75
N HIS A 101 27.16 -8.80 8.82
CA HIS A 101 28.01 -7.91 9.59
C HIS A 101 29.11 -8.77 10.23
N GLN A 102 30.35 -8.61 9.74
CA GLN A 102 31.58 -8.90 10.49
C GLN A 102 31.85 -7.75 11.45
#